data_AF-H1KZA7-F1
#
_entry.id   AF-H1KZA7-F1
#
_cell.length_a   1.000
_cell.length_b   1.000
_cell.length_c   1.000
_cell.angle_alpha   90.00
_cell.angle_beta   90.00
_cell.angle_gamma   90.00
#
_symmetry.space_group_name_H-M   'P 1'
#
loop_
_entity.id
_entity.type
_entity.pdbx_description
1 polymer ?
#
loop_
_entity_poly.entity_id
_entity_poly.type
_entity_poly.pdbx_seq_one_letter_code
_entity_poly.pdbx_strand_id
1 'polypeptide(L)'
;MLKGQKEARIGLDAETEIVDKLNSDNNLRNNFIKCLSVLGFQLDNKFKAVKQGKKYKSDILIYSNNSILGISLKTVKETEKGFHQVDRRWLDDWKNLLNMSDDIYDIFKEGIIRIAENPKDKFIHPNSHHTFRYIITMWK
;
A
#
# COMPACT_ATOMS: atom_id res chain seq x y z
N MET A 1 -7.67 5.33 -23.84
CA MET A 1 -6.91 5.44 -22.57
C MET A 1 -5.80 4.40 -22.57
N LEU A 2 -4.58 4.79 -22.17
CA LEU A 2 -3.47 3.85 -21.99
C LEU A 2 -3.78 2.86 -20.85
N LYS A 3 -3.30 1.61 -20.94
CA LYS A 3 -3.61 0.52 -19.99
C LYS A 3 -3.40 0.94 -18.52
N GLY A 4 -2.28 1.59 -18.21
CA GLY A 4 -1.97 2.07 -16.85
C GLY A 4 -2.88 3.19 -16.34
N GLN A 5 -3.37 4.08 -17.21
CA GLN A 5 -4.33 5.12 -16.82
C GLN A 5 -5.69 4.53 -16.47
N LYS A 6 -6.10 3.48 -17.18
CA LYS A 6 -7.37 2.77 -16.91
C LYS A 6 -7.32 2.08 -15.55
N GLU A 7 -6.24 1.38 -15.25
CA GLU A 7 -6.07 0.65 -13.98
C GLU A 7 -5.95 1.59 -12.79
N ALA A 8 -5.20 2.69 -12.91
CA ALA A 8 -5.13 3.70 -11.85
C ALA A 8 -6.50 4.35 -11.57
N ARG A 9 -7.29 4.60 -12.62
CA ARG A 9 -8.64 5.18 -12.49
C ARG A 9 -9.60 4.24 -11.77
N ILE A 10 -9.56 2.93 -12.06
CA ILE A 10 -10.39 1.92 -11.38
C ILE A 10 -10.18 1.98 -9.85
N GLY A 11 -8.93 2.09 -9.39
CA GLY A 11 -8.63 2.21 -7.96
C GLY A 11 -9.25 3.48 -7.34
N LEU A 12 -9.08 4.63 -7.99
CA LEU A 12 -9.61 5.91 -7.52
C LEU A 12 -11.14 5.95 -7.49
N ASP A 13 -11.78 5.36 -8.50
CA ASP A 13 -13.24 5.29 -8.62
C ASP A 13 -13.79 4.33 -7.54
N ALA A 14 -13.14 3.19 -7.30
CA ALA A 14 -13.53 2.25 -6.24
C ALA A 14 -13.42 2.84 -4.83
N GLU A 15 -12.36 3.62 -4.55
CA GLU A 15 -12.24 4.36 -3.28
C GLU A 15 -13.42 5.31 -3.06
N THR A 16 -13.81 6.04 -4.11
CA THR A 16 -14.92 7.00 -4.06
C THR A 16 -16.24 6.28 -3.83
N GLU A 17 -16.49 5.21 -4.59
CA GLU A 17 -17.70 4.39 -4.47
C GLU A 17 -17.86 3.80 -3.06
N ILE A 18 -16.78 3.30 -2.46
CA ILE A 18 -16.82 2.74 -1.10
C ILE A 18 -17.12 3.83 -0.07
N VAL A 19 -16.50 5.01 -0.18
CA VAL A 19 -16.79 6.14 0.72
C VAL A 19 -18.26 6.54 0.62
N ASP A 20 -18.78 6.68 -0.58
CA ASP A 20 -20.16 7.10 -0.81
C ASP A 20 -21.14 6.07 -0.25
N LYS A 21 -20.92 4.77 -0.51
CA LYS A 21 -21.77 3.71 0.01
C LYS A 21 -21.69 3.59 1.53
N LEU A 22 -20.51 3.67 2.15
CA LEU A 22 -20.40 3.63 3.62
C LEU A 22 -21.14 4.78 4.31
N ASN A 23 -21.27 5.93 3.64
CA ASN A 23 -21.96 7.10 4.14
C ASN A 23 -23.47 7.11 3.85
N SER A 24 -23.95 6.39 2.83
CA SER A 24 -25.34 6.49 2.34
C SER A 24 -26.13 5.17 2.37
N ASP A 25 -25.46 4.02 2.31
CA ASP A 25 -26.08 2.69 2.31
C ASP A 25 -26.02 2.06 3.70
N ASN A 26 -27.17 2.07 4.39
CA ASN A 26 -27.32 1.50 5.73
C ASN A 26 -27.03 -0.01 5.78
N ASN A 27 -27.34 -0.76 4.73
CA ASN A 27 -27.11 -2.21 4.72
C ASN A 27 -25.61 -2.50 4.62
N LEU A 28 -24.91 -1.84 3.68
CA LEU A 28 -23.46 -1.96 3.58
C LEU A 28 -22.78 -1.53 4.87
N ARG A 29 -23.21 -0.40 5.45
CA ARG A 29 -22.69 0.14 6.71
C ARG A 29 -22.80 -0.86 7.86
N ASN A 30 -23.98 -1.48 8.03
CA ASN A 30 -24.19 -2.47 9.07
C ASN A 30 -23.34 -3.73 8.86
N ASN A 31 -23.24 -4.21 7.62
CA ASN A 31 -22.38 -5.34 7.27
C ASN A 31 -20.90 -5.01 7.54
N PHE A 32 -20.47 -3.80 7.22
CA PHE A 32 -19.11 -3.33 7.48
C PHE A 32 -18.80 -3.30 8.98
N ILE A 33 -19.68 -2.74 9.82
CA ILE A 33 -19.53 -2.74 11.29
C ILE A 33 -19.45 -4.18 11.82
N LYS A 34 -20.29 -5.08 11.31
CA LYS A 34 -20.29 -6.50 11.71
C LYS A 34 -18.98 -7.20 11.32
N CYS A 35 -18.42 -6.91 10.14
CA CYS A 35 -17.11 -7.43 9.76
C CYS A 35 -16.01 -6.91 10.69
N LEU A 36 -16.02 -5.61 11.02
CA LEU A 36 -15.05 -5.02 11.93
C LEU A 36 -15.12 -5.62 13.34
N SER A 37 -16.32 -5.92 13.85
CA SER A 37 -16.46 -6.53 15.18
C SER A 37 -15.89 -7.95 15.25
N VAL A 38 -15.99 -8.73 14.16
CA VAL A 38 -15.35 -10.04 14.04
C VAL A 38 -13.81 -9.93 14.10
N LEU A 39 -13.26 -8.83 13.59
CA LEU A 39 -11.82 -8.53 13.64
C LEU A 39 -11.38 -7.90 14.98
N GLY A 40 -12.29 -7.73 15.94
CA GLY A 40 -12.00 -7.14 17.25
C GLY A 40 -12.06 -5.60 17.29
N PHE A 41 -12.50 -4.95 16.22
CA PHE A 41 -12.70 -3.50 16.20
C PHE A 41 -14.13 -3.14 16.64
N GLN A 42 -14.25 -2.19 17.56
CA GLN A 42 -15.54 -1.63 17.96
C GLN A 42 -15.75 -0.29 17.25
N LEU A 43 -16.78 -0.22 16.41
CA LEU A 43 -17.14 0.99 15.66
C LEU A 43 -18.61 1.34 15.93
N ASP A 44 -18.86 2.57 16.36
CA ASP A 44 -20.23 3.10 16.51
C ASP A 44 -20.91 3.15 15.12
N ASN A 45 -22.21 2.88 15.09
CA ASN A 45 -23.08 3.16 13.95
C ASN A 45 -22.91 4.61 13.48
N LYS A 46 -22.65 5.58 14.34
CA LYS A 46 -22.49 7.00 13.97
C LYS A 46 -21.06 7.35 13.49
N PHE A 47 -20.60 6.75 12.39
CA PHE A 47 -19.32 7.10 11.76
C PHE A 47 -19.45 7.89 10.45
N LYS A 48 -18.37 8.54 10.02
CA LYS A 48 -18.25 9.16 8.69
C LYS A 48 -17.03 8.60 7.97
N ALA A 49 -17.22 8.12 6.75
CA ALA A 49 -16.12 7.73 5.86
C ALA A 49 -15.66 8.93 5.04
N VAL A 50 -14.35 9.09 4.88
CA VAL A 50 -13.77 10.09 3.97
C VAL A 50 -12.57 9.50 3.24
N LYS A 51 -12.37 9.95 2.00
CA LYS A 51 -11.16 9.65 1.26
C LYS A 51 -9.98 10.41 1.84
N GLN A 52 -8.86 9.73 2.03
CA GLN A 52 -7.65 10.33 2.58
C GLN A 52 -6.66 10.67 1.46
N GLY A 53 -5.98 11.81 1.62
CA GLY A 53 -4.95 12.24 0.67
C GLY A 53 -3.63 11.46 0.80
N LYS A 54 -2.73 11.69 -0.18
CA LYS A 54 -1.45 10.97 -0.41
C LYS A 54 -0.43 10.92 0.75
N LYS A 55 -0.71 11.51 1.91
CA LYS A 55 0.22 11.59 3.05
C LYS A 55 0.18 10.38 3.97
N TYR A 56 -0.82 9.51 3.83
CA TYR A 56 -1.04 8.37 4.72
C TYR A 56 -1.06 7.06 3.93
N LYS A 57 -0.78 5.94 4.62
CA LYS A 57 -0.89 4.60 4.06
C LYS A 57 -2.34 4.11 3.91
N SER A 58 -3.28 4.82 4.52
CA SER A 58 -4.71 4.58 4.41
C SER A 58 -5.29 5.39 3.26
N ASP A 59 -6.16 4.74 2.49
CA ASP A 59 -6.87 5.32 1.35
C ASP A 59 -8.22 5.92 1.81
N ILE A 60 -8.83 5.33 2.85
CA ILE A 60 -10.06 5.83 3.51
C ILE A 60 -9.82 5.98 5.00
N LEU A 61 -10.38 7.03 5.60
CA LEU A 61 -10.51 7.17 7.05
C LEU A 61 -11.97 7.07 7.47
N ILE A 62 -12.20 6.34 8.55
CA ILE A 62 -13.48 6.26 9.24
C ILE A 62 -13.37 7.03 10.55
N TYR A 63 -14.13 8.11 10.65
CA TYR A 63 -14.23 8.93 11.86
C TYR A 63 -15.44 8.46 12.66
N SER A 64 -15.18 7.97 13.88
CA SER A 64 -16.21 7.74 14.89
C SER A 64 -15.91 8.63 16.10
N ASN A 65 -16.87 8.82 16.99
CA ASN A 65 -16.80 9.78 18.10
C ASN A 65 -15.49 9.68 18.91
N ASN A 66 -14.96 8.47 19.10
CA ASN A 66 -13.79 8.23 19.96
C ASN A 66 -12.58 7.63 19.24
N SER A 67 -12.64 7.44 17.92
CA SER A 67 -11.57 6.74 17.20
C SER A 67 -11.54 7.07 15.71
N ILE A 68 -10.35 6.99 15.14
CA ILE A 68 -10.13 7.04 13.69
C ILE A 68 -9.61 5.68 13.25
N LEU A 69 -10.30 5.05 12.31
CA LEU A 69 -9.85 3.81 11.66
C LEU A 69 -9.37 4.12 10.25
N GLY A 70 -8.12 3.77 9.96
CA GLY A 70 -7.54 3.87 8.62
C GLY A 70 -7.67 2.57 7.85
N ILE A 71 -8.14 2.65 6.60
CA ILE A 71 -8.34 1.51 5.71
C ILE A 71 -7.49 1.73 4.46
N SER A 72 -6.64 0.76 4.11
CA SER A 72 -6.05 0.71 2.77
C SER A 72 -6.89 -0.18 1.87
N LEU A 73 -7.20 0.32 0.68
CA LEU A 73 -7.95 -0.37 -0.35
C LEU A 73 -7.02 -0.84 -1.47
N LYS A 74 -7.30 -2.03 -1.97
CA LYS A 74 -6.65 -2.59 -3.16
C LYS A 74 -7.73 -3.24 -4.01
N THR A 75 -7.81 -2.85 -5.27
CA THR A 75 -8.70 -3.48 -6.24
C THR A 75 -8.00 -4.70 -6.84
N VAL A 76 -8.52 -5.89 -6.57
CA VAL A 76 -8.01 -7.15 -7.12
C VAL A 76 -8.89 -7.60 -8.30
N LYS A 77 -8.29 -8.19 -9.34
CA LYS A 77 -9.04 -8.94 -10.35
C LYS A 77 -9.14 -10.38 -9.87
N GLU A 78 -10.36 -10.90 -9.80
CA GLU A 78 -10.67 -12.21 -9.18
C GLU A 78 -9.91 -13.40 -9.80
N THR A 79 -9.45 -13.27 -11.05
CA THR A 79 -8.85 -14.34 -11.84
C THR A 79 -7.33 -14.24 -12.03
N GLU A 80 -6.67 -13.17 -11.53
CA GLU A 80 -5.24 -12.94 -11.75
C GLU A 80 -4.51 -12.64 -10.44
N LYS A 81 -3.32 -13.23 -10.24
CA LYS A 81 -2.42 -12.79 -9.18
C LYS A 81 -2.01 -11.34 -9.46
N GLY A 82 -2.58 -10.40 -8.71
CA GLY A 82 -2.31 -8.98 -8.84
C GLY A 82 -0.95 -8.58 -8.29
N PHE A 83 -0.20 -7.78 -9.05
CA PHE A 83 0.97 -7.06 -8.54
C PHE A 83 0.52 -5.65 -8.17
N HIS A 84 0.46 -5.37 -6.86
CA HIS A 84 0.06 -4.07 -6.35
C HIS A 84 1.28 -3.32 -5.80
N GLN A 85 1.41 -2.06 -6.19
CA GLN A 85 2.42 -1.17 -5.63
C GLN A 85 2.00 -0.74 -4.22
N VAL A 86 2.75 -1.16 -3.20
CA VAL A 86 2.47 -0.83 -1.78
C VAL A 86 3.32 0.36 -1.28
N ASP A 87 4.49 0.55 -1.88
CA ASP A 87 5.36 1.69 -1.62
C ASP A 87 6.15 2.04 -2.88
N ARG A 88 6.45 3.33 -3.04
CA ARG A 88 7.35 3.87 -4.07
C ARG A 88 7.91 5.17 -3.56
N ARG A 89 9.22 5.18 -3.38
CA ARG A 89 10.01 6.34 -2.94
C ARG A 89 11.32 6.34 -3.68
N TRP A 90 12.05 7.45 -3.60
CA TRP A 90 13.43 7.46 -4.05
C TRP A 90 14.29 6.60 -3.13
N LEU A 91 15.41 6.08 -3.63
CA LEU A 91 16.33 5.29 -2.81
C LEU A 91 16.87 6.12 -1.63
N ASP A 92 17.03 7.43 -1.81
CA ASP A 92 17.44 8.36 -0.75
C ASP A 92 16.43 8.41 0.41
N ASP A 93 15.13 8.37 0.10
CA ASP A 93 14.09 8.32 1.12
C ASP A 93 14.20 7.02 1.95
N TRP A 94 14.53 5.91 1.30
CA TRP A 94 14.78 4.63 1.97
C TRP A 94 16.06 4.64 2.78
N LYS A 95 17.12 5.28 2.28
CA LYS A 95 18.38 5.44 3.00
C LYS A 95 18.15 6.11 4.35
N ASN A 96 17.44 7.24 4.32
CA ASN A 96 17.12 8.01 5.51
C ASN A 96 16.18 7.25 6.44
N LEU A 97 15.11 6.65 5.91
CA LEU A 97 14.11 5.95 6.73
C LEU A 97 14.69 4.74 7.47
N LEU A 98 15.59 4.00 6.84
CA LEU A 98 16.16 2.76 7.39
C LEU A 98 17.54 2.97 8.03
N ASN A 99 18.05 4.21 8.04
CA ASN A 99 19.44 4.51 8.40
C ASN A 99 20.43 3.58 7.68
N MET A 100 20.25 3.45 6.37
CA MET A 100 21.02 2.55 5.51
C MET A 100 22.46 3.03 5.36
N SER A 101 23.44 2.12 5.46
CA SER A 101 24.84 2.46 5.22
C SER A 101 25.09 2.79 3.74
N ASP A 102 26.16 3.55 3.48
CA ASP A 102 26.56 3.93 2.12
C ASP A 102 26.82 2.70 1.25
N ASP A 103 27.50 1.67 1.79
CA ASP A 103 27.76 0.42 1.06
C ASP A 103 26.48 -0.25 0.55
N ILE A 104 25.44 -0.35 1.40
CA ILE A 104 24.17 -0.97 1.02
C ILE A 104 23.41 -0.08 0.02
N TYR A 105 23.45 1.24 0.23
CA TYR A 105 22.83 2.20 -0.67
C TYR A 105 23.45 2.12 -2.08
N ASP A 106 24.77 2.07 -2.18
CA ASP A 106 25.48 2.00 -3.46
C ASP A 106 25.18 0.69 -4.19
N ILE A 107 25.10 -0.45 -3.49
CA ILE A 107 24.67 -1.72 -4.11
C ILE A 107 23.27 -1.60 -4.72
N PHE A 108 22.31 -1.01 -4.00
CA PHE A 108 20.97 -0.81 -4.54
C PHE A 108 20.97 0.16 -5.72
N LYS A 109 21.71 1.27 -5.62
CA LYS A 109 21.82 2.28 -6.67
C LYS A 109 22.40 1.70 -7.96
N GLU A 110 23.51 0.99 -7.86
CA GLU A 110 24.14 0.30 -8.99
C GLU A 110 23.22 -0.75 -9.60
N GLY A 111 22.52 -1.54 -8.77
CA GLY A 111 21.54 -2.51 -9.23
C GLY A 111 20.38 -1.87 -10.00
N ILE A 112 19.87 -0.72 -9.53
CA ILE A 112 18.81 0.03 -10.22
C ILE A 112 19.30 0.53 -11.58
N ILE A 113 20.47 1.17 -11.63
CA ILE A 113 21.05 1.74 -12.87
C ILE A 113 21.26 0.63 -13.90
N ARG A 114 21.88 -0.48 -13.49
CA ARG A 114 22.16 -1.62 -14.37
C ARG A 114 20.89 -2.21 -14.99
N ILE A 115 19.83 -2.40 -14.21
CA ILE A 115 18.53 -2.88 -14.74
C ILE A 115 17.87 -1.85 -15.65
N ALA A 116 18.00 -0.56 -15.32
CA ALA A 116 17.46 0.51 -16.17
C ALA A 116 18.15 0.58 -17.54
N GLU A 117 19.47 0.32 -17.58
CA GLU A 117 20.26 0.25 -18.81
C GLU A 117 20.04 -1.07 -19.57
N ASN A 118 19.95 -2.19 -18.86
CA ASN A 118 19.73 -3.52 -19.42
C ASN A 118 18.66 -4.30 -18.61
N PRO A 119 17.40 -4.32 -19.07
CA PRO A 119 16.31 -5.00 -18.36
C PRO A 119 16.47 -6.51 -18.19
N LYS A 120 17.41 -7.15 -18.90
CA LYS A 120 17.70 -8.59 -18.78
C LYS A 120 18.78 -8.91 -17.74
N ASP A 121 19.44 -7.90 -17.18
CA ASP A 121 20.48 -8.10 -16.18
C ASP A 121 19.88 -8.51 -14.82
N LYS A 122 20.74 -8.76 -13.84
CA LYS A 122 20.35 -9.10 -12.46
C LYS A 122 20.48 -7.89 -11.55
N PHE A 123 19.42 -7.67 -10.77
CA PHE A 123 19.43 -6.64 -9.74
C PHE A 123 20.47 -6.94 -8.66
N ILE A 124 20.54 -8.20 -8.21
CA ILE A 124 21.54 -8.70 -7.24
C ILE A 124 22.43 -9.73 -7.94
N HIS A 125 23.75 -9.50 -7.99
CA HIS A 125 24.69 -10.48 -8.57
C HIS A 125 25.00 -11.61 -7.57
N PRO A 126 25.13 -12.86 -8.04
CA PRO A 126 25.51 -13.99 -7.19
C PRO A 126 26.88 -13.85 -6.52
N ASN A 127 27.78 -13.07 -7.14
CA ASN A 127 29.16 -12.88 -6.70
C ASN A 127 29.36 -11.55 -5.94
N SER A 128 28.28 -10.88 -5.55
CA SER A 128 28.38 -9.72 -4.65
C SER A 128 28.92 -10.22 -3.32
N HIS A 129 30.19 -9.96 -3.00
CA HIS A 129 30.88 -10.47 -1.81
C HIS A 129 30.29 -9.98 -0.46
N HIS A 130 29.21 -9.20 -0.51
CA HIS A 130 28.45 -8.80 0.67
C HIS A 130 27.53 -9.93 1.08
N THR A 131 27.82 -10.54 2.23
CA THR A 131 26.97 -11.54 2.86
C THR A 131 25.65 -10.87 3.25
N PHE A 132 24.65 -10.90 2.37
CA PHE A 132 23.28 -10.53 2.73
C PHE A 132 22.78 -11.53 3.77
N ARG A 133 23.04 -11.27 5.05
CA ARG A 133 22.31 -11.93 6.14
C ARG A 133 20.88 -11.43 6.04
N TYR A 134 19.99 -12.28 5.52
CA TYR A 134 18.57 -12.02 5.40
C TYR A 134 18.02 -11.43 6.71
N ILE A 135 17.68 -10.15 6.72
CA ILE A 135 16.85 -9.57 7.77
C ILE A 135 15.41 -9.85 7.34
N ILE A 136 14.88 -11.00 7.79
CA ILE A 136 13.44 -11.26 7.76
C ILE A 136 12.84 -10.52 8.96
N THR A 137 12.44 -9.27 8.79
CA THR A 137 11.57 -8.61 9.77
C THR A 137 10.12 -9.00 9.48
N MET A 138 9.58 -9.90 10.30
CA MET A 138 8.14 -10.10 10.43
C MET A 138 7.58 -9.00 11.34
N TRP A 139 6.57 -8.27 10.87
CA TRP A 139 5.82 -7.32 11.68
C TRP A 139 4.57 -8.02 12.24
N LYS A 140 4.29 -7.80 13.53
CA LYS A 140 2.99 -8.10 14.17
C LYS A 140 2.04 -6.92 13.98
#